data_AF-A0A3D8HS88-F1
#
_entry.id   AF-A0A3D8HS88-F1
#
_cell.length_a   1.000
_cell.length_b   1.000
_cell.length_c   1.000
_cell.angle_alpha   90.00
_cell.angle_beta   90.00
_cell.angle_gamma   90.00
#
_symmetry.space_group_name_H-M   'P 1'
#
loop_
_entity.id
_entity.type
_entity.pdbx_description
1 polymer ?
#
loop_
_entity_poly.entity_id
_entity_poly.type
_entity_poly.pdbx_seq_one_letter_code
_entity_poly.pdbx_strand_id
1 'polypeptide(L)'
;MTKSIITQGTHSIRQLRQNLNTALATIKDIEITNKSTRLKASISQHEINKISNPKAIEKSIANGFSKEEHFKVAELICTLYEEATLSQKHPDNKNRGWQVYRLISKIKINHKLAQVKITAFEKEVGKNRIYTIELEKKLEK
;
A
#
# COMPACT_ATOMS: atom_id res chain seq x y z
N MET A 1 12.16 -13.39 -5.99
CA MET A 1 11.38 -13.29 -7.25
C MET A 1 10.57 -12.01 -7.22
N THR A 2 10.60 -11.18 -8.26
CA THR A 2 9.80 -9.95 -8.32
C THR A 2 8.36 -10.30 -8.68
N LYS A 3 7.38 -9.93 -7.84
CA LYS A 3 5.96 -10.21 -8.09
C LYS A 3 5.49 -9.46 -9.35
N SER A 4 4.88 -10.17 -10.29
CA SER A 4 4.33 -9.61 -11.54
C SER A 4 2.82 -9.46 -11.44
N ILE A 5 2.30 -8.30 -11.86
CA ILE A 5 0.88 -7.94 -11.87
C ILE A 5 0.48 -7.55 -13.28
N ILE A 6 -0.67 -8.04 -13.73
CA ILE A 6 -1.30 -7.66 -15.00
C ILE A 6 -2.70 -7.11 -14.72
N THR A 7 -3.10 -6.05 -15.44
CA THR A 7 -4.43 -5.44 -15.34
C THR A 7 -5.09 -5.27 -16.70
N GLN A 8 -6.40 -5.46 -16.78
CA GLN A 8 -7.16 -5.39 -18.04
C GLN A 8 -7.64 -3.97 -18.42
N GLY A 9 -7.68 -3.02 -17.48
CA GLY A 9 -7.98 -1.61 -17.80
C GLY A 9 -9.45 -1.24 -18.03
N THR A 10 -10.40 -2.16 -17.81
CA THR A 10 -11.81 -2.00 -18.21
C THR A 10 -12.77 -1.65 -17.06
N HIS A 11 -12.32 -1.65 -15.81
CA HIS A 11 -13.21 -1.48 -14.65
C HIS A 11 -13.49 -0.02 -14.31
N SER A 12 -14.74 0.28 -13.93
CA SER A 12 -15.11 1.54 -13.30
C SER A 12 -14.48 1.68 -11.91
N ILE A 13 -14.34 2.91 -11.42
CA ILE A 13 -13.89 3.18 -10.04
C ILE A 13 -14.77 2.49 -9.00
N ARG A 14 -16.09 2.41 -9.24
CA ARG A 14 -17.02 1.72 -8.35
C ARG A 14 -16.68 0.23 -8.25
N GLN A 15 -16.48 -0.43 -9.38
CA GLN A 15 -16.08 -1.85 -9.43
C GLN A 15 -14.72 -2.07 -8.77
N LEU A 16 -13.74 -1.20 -9.02
CA LEU A 16 -12.42 -1.30 -8.40
C LEU A 16 -12.48 -1.18 -6.87
N ARG A 17 -13.31 -0.29 -6.33
CA ARG A 17 -13.55 -0.18 -4.87
C ARG A 17 -14.23 -1.42 -4.32
N GLN A 18 -15.22 -1.97 -5.02
CA GLN A 18 -15.89 -3.20 -4.61
C GLN A 18 -14.89 -4.36 -4.56
N ASN A 19 -14.09 -4.54 -5.61
CA ASN A 19 -13.06 -5.57 -5.70
C ASN A 19 -12.03 -5.44 -4.56
N LEU A 20 -11.56 -4.23 -4.27
CA LEU A 20 -10.65 -3.98 -3.16
C LEU A 20 -11.26 -4.37 -1.81
N ASN A 21 -12.51 -4.00 -1.54
CA ASN A 21 -13.18 -4.37 -0.31
C ASN A 21 -13.35 -5.89 -0.20
N THR A 22 -13.74 -6.56 -1.28
CA THR A 22 -13.84 -8.03 -1.32
C THR A 22 -12.50 -8.69 -1.06
N ALA A 23 -11.42 -8.23 -1.73
CA ALA A 23 -10.09 -8.80 -1.57
C ALA A 23 -9.53 -8.65 -0.15
N LEU A 24 -9.88 -7.55 0.53
CA LEU A 24 -9.37 -7.26 1.88
C LEU A 24 -10.34 -7.69 3.00
N ALA A 25 -11.54 -8.18 2.68
CA ALA A 25 -12.58 -8.47 3.66
C ALA A 25 -12.13 -9.47 4.73
N THR A 26 -11.41 -10.53 4.33
CA THR A 26 -10.96 -11.60 5.22
C THR A 26 -9.69 -11.28 6.00
N ILE A 27 -8.95 -10.22 5.61
CA ILE A 27 -7.68 -9.84 6.24
C ILE A 27 -7.74 -8.48 6.96
N LYS A 28 -8.90 -7.84 6.91
CA LYS A 28 -9.19 -6.61 7.64
C LYS A 28 -9.08 -6.85 9.13
N ASP A 29 -8.43 -5.91 9.82
CA ASP A 29 -8.15 -5.94 11.26
C ASP A 29 -7.39 -7.19 11.76
N ILE A 30 -6.87 -8.01 10.85
CA ILE A 30 -5.93 -9.08 11.16
C ILE A 30 -4.51 -8.51 11.19
N GLU A 31 -3.74 -8.93 12.19
CA GLU A 31 -2.34 -8.53 12.34
C GLU A 31 -1.45 -9.24 11.32
N ILE A 32 -0.66 -8.45 10.60
CA ILE A 32 0.37 -8.90 9.66
C ILE A 32 1.72 -8.50 10.23
N THR A 33 2.66 -9.45 10.26
CA THR A 33 4.03 -9.18 10.72
C THR A 33 4.94 -8.97 9.52
N ASN A 34 5.61 -7.83 9.44
CA ASN A 34 6.67 -7.62 8.46
C ASN A 34 7.86 -8.54 8.77
N LYS A 35 8.34 -9.30 7.80
CA LYS A 35 9.39 -10.33 7.99
C LYS A 35 10.74 -9.74 8.36
N SER A 36 11.11 -8.60 7.76
CA SER A 36 12.43 -8.00 7.96
C SER A 36 12.57 -7.19 9.24
N THR A 37 11.49 -6.53 9.68
CA THR A 37 11.49 -5.60 10.82
C THR A 37 10.79 -6.14 12.06
N ARG A 38 10.01 -7.23 11.92
CA ARG A 38 9.08 -7.75 12.94
C ARG A 38 7.96 -6.78 13.34
N LEU A 39 7.80 -5.65 12.64
CA LEU A 39 6.70 -4.72 12.88
C LEU A 39 5.35 -5.36 12.56
N LYS A 40 4.46 -5.36 13.55
CA LYS A 40 3.08 -5.82 13.44
C LYS A 40 2.19 -4.68 12.98
N ALA A 41 1.38 -4.89 11.95
CA ALA A 41 0.43 -3.90 11.48
C ALA A 41 -0.87 -4.55 11.03
N SER A 42 -1.96 -3.81 11.08
CA SER A 42 -3.25 -4.22 10.50
C SER A 42 -3.81 -3.10 9.61
N ILE A 43 -4.85 -3.43 8.86
CA ILE A 43 -5.57 -2.48 8.01
C ILE A 43 -7.05 -2.50 8.38
N SER A 44 -7.64 -1.33 8.63
CA SER A 44 -9.09 -1.22 8.90
C SER A 44 -9.82 -0.66 7.68
N GLN A 45 -11.15 -0.53 7.78
CA GLN A 45 -11.95 0.12 6.73
C GLN A 45 -11.52 1.56 6.48
N HIS A 46 -11.09 2.27 7.54
CA HIS A 46 -10.63 3.64 7.41
C HIS A 46 -9.46 3.71 6.43
N GLU A 47 -8.44 2.88 6.64
CA GLU A 47 -7.25 2.86 5.80
C GLU A 47 -7.56 2.37 4.38
N ILE A 48 -8.45 1.39 4.21
CA ILE A 48 -8.94 0.97 2.87
C ILE A 48 -9.60 2.16 2.14
N ASN A 49 -10.43 2.94 2.83
CA ASN A 49 -11.07 4.13 2.26
C ASN A 49 -10.03 5.23 1.94
N LYS A 50 -8.96 5.35 2.74
CA LYS A 50 -7.86 6.27 2.46
C LYS A 50 -7.08 5.87 1.21
N ILE A 51 -6.76 4.59 1.06
CA ILE A 51 -6.05 4.08 -0.13
C ILE A 51 -6.89 4.27 -1.39
N SER A 52 -8.20 4.03 -1.32
CA SER A 52 -9.11 4.10 -2.48
C SER A 52 -9.74 5.48 -2.76
N ASN A 53 -9.25 6.53 -2.09
CA ASN A 53 -9.76 7.88 -2.27
C ASN A 53 -9.26 8.50 -3.60
N PRO A 54 -9.98 9.50 -4.15
CA PRO A 54 -9.59 10.14 -5.42
C PRO A 54 -8.15 10.67 -5.45
N LYS A 55 -7.70 11.36 -4.39
CA LYS A 55 -6.34 11.92 -4.31
C LYS A 55 -5.24 10.86 -4.37
N ALA A 56 -5.46 9.69 -3.75
CA ALA A 56 -4.52 8.58 -3.80
C ALA A 56 -4.42 7.99 -5.20
N ILE A 57 -5.56 7.86 -5.89
CA ILE A 57 -5.62 7.38 -7.28
C ILE A 57 -4.96 8.39 -8.22
N GLU A 58 -5.30 9.67 -8.10
CA GLU A 58 -4.70 10.78 -8.86
C GLU A 58 -3.18 10.80 -8.73
N LYS A 59 -2.65 10.57 -7.52
CA LYS A 59 -1.21 10.49 -7.29
C LYS A 59 -0.56 9.33 -8.06
N SER A 60 -1.18 8.15 -8.08
CA SER A 60 -0.71 7.03 -8.91
C SER A 60 -0.74 7.38 -10.40
N ILE A 61 -1.78 8.08 -10.87
CA ILE A 61 -1.90 8.55 -12.25
C ILE A 61 -0.80 9.54 -12.60
N ALA A 62 -0.54 10.52 -11.73
CA ALA A 62 0.55 11.48 -11.90
C ALA A 62 1.93 10.78 -11.97
N ASN A 63 2.09 9.67 -11.26
CA ASN A 63 3.30 8.84 -11.31
C ASN A 63 3.33 7.88 -12.52
N GLY A 64 2.35 7.98 -13.44
CA GLY A 64 2.29 7.24 -14.69
C GLY A 64 1.77 5.81 -14.56
N PHE A 65 0.95 5.55 -13.55
CA PHE A 65 0.20 4.30 -13.37
C PHE A 65 -1.29 4.48 -13.65
N SER A 66 -2.00 3.44 -14.04
CA SER A 66 -3.46 3.50 -14.18
C SER A 66 -4.17 3.36 -12.83
N LYS A 67 -5.46 3.70 -12.79
CA LYS A 67 -6.33 3.42 -11.64
C LYS A 67 -6.37 1.92 -11.34
N GLU A 68 -6.45 1.06 -12.35
CA GLU A 68 -6.46 -0.40 -12.19
C GLU A 68 -5.13 -0.90 -11.61
N GLU A 69 -4.01 -0.36 -12.08
CA GLU A 69 -2.68 -0.68 -11.52
C GLU A 69 -2.61 -0.31 -10.03
N HIS A 70 -3.10 0.89 -9.67
CA HIS A 70 -3.20 1.32 -8.26
C HIS A 70 -4.02 0.35 -7.42
N PHE A 71 -5.26 0.04 -7.84
CA PHE A 71 -6.15 -0.83 -7.09
C PHE A 71 -5.62 -2.27 -7.00
N LYS A 72 -5.01 -2.78 -8.07
CA LYS A 72 -4.45 -4.13 -8.05
C LYS A 72 -3.27 -4.25 -7.09
N VAL A 73 -2.50 -3.19 -6.92
CA VAL A 73 -1.46 -3.13 -5.89
C VAL A 73 -2.06 -3.00 -4.49
N ALA A 74 -3.12 -2.20 -4.33
CA ALA A 74 -3.84 -2.08 -3.07
C ALA A 74 -4.42 -3.42 -2.57
N GLU A 75 -4.94 -4.26 -3.47
CA GLU A 75 -5.43 -5.61 -3.15
C GLU A 75 -4.32 -6.51 -2.55
N LEU A 76 -3.05 -6.23 -2.85
CA LEU A 76 -1.91 -7.00 -2.39
C LEU A 76 -1.19 -6.37 -1.19
N ILE A 77 -1.74 -5.28 -0.62
CA ILE A 77 -1.04 -4.45 0.37
C ILE A 77 -0.51 -5.24 1.57
N CYS A 78 -1.26 -6.21 2.07
CA CYS A 78 -0.85 -7.02 3.22
C CYS A 78 0.38 -7.88 2.90
N THR A 79 0.38 -8.56 1.75
CA THR A 79 1.54 -9.32 1.27
C THR A 79 2.72 -8.40 0.97
N LEU A 80 2.48 -7.23 0.39
CA LEU A 80 3.54 -6.27 0.10
C LEU A 80 4.15 -5.71 1.38
N TYR A 81 3.34 -5.44 2.39
CA TYR A 81 3.80 -5.01 3.71
C TYR A 81 4.60 -6.12 4.39
N GLU A 82 4.16 -7.37 4.35
CA GLU A 82 4.86 -8.52 4.94
C GLU A 82 6.30 -8.65 4.43
N GLU A 83 6.52 -8.44 3.13
CA GLU A 83 7.82 -8.58 2.46
C GLU A 83 8.61 -7.27 2.32
N ALA A 84 8.04 -6.12 2.70
CA ALA A 84 8.67 -4.83 2.48
C ALA A 84 9.93 -4.63 3.36
N THR A 85 10.84 -3.79 2.89
CA THR A 85 12.02 -3.35 3.64
C THR A 85 11.78 -1.99 4.25
N LEU A 86 12.18 -1.77 5.51
CA LEU A 86 12.13 -0.45 6.12
C LEU A 86 13.05 0.51 5.37
N SER A 87 12.53 1.67 5.00
CA SER A 87 13.31 2.75 4.39
C SER A 87 13.51 3.92 5.33
N GLN A 88 12.49 4.28 6.11
CA GLN A 88 12.55 5.40 7.05
C GLN A 88 11.69 5.14 8.29
N LYS A 89 12.12 5.70 9.42
CA LYS A 89 11.38 5.79 10.68
C LYS A 89 11.50 7.21 11.20
N HIS A 90 10.38 7.91 11.42
CA HIS A 90 10.38 9.28 11.95
C HIS A 90 9.08 9.61 12.72
N PRO A 91 9.10 10.55 13.69
CA PRO A 91 7.89 11.02 14.35
C PRO A 91 6.89 11.61 13.34
N ASP A 92 5.59 11.56 13.64
CA ASP A 92 4.58 12.21 12.81
C ASP A 92 4.81 13.73 12.78
N ASN A 93 4.79 14.32 11.58
CA ASN A 93 5.06 15.74 11.38
C ASN A 93 4.01 16.64 12.04
N LYS A 94 2.85 16.09 12.42
CA LYS A 94 1.81 16.80 13.17
C LYS A 94 1.99 16.70 14.69
N ASN A 95 3.14 16.19 15.14
CA ASN A 95 3.57 16.11 16.54
C ASN A 95 2.53 15.47 17.50
N ARG A 96 1.86 14.42 17.04
CA ARG A 96 0.83 13.70 17.82
C ARG A 96 1.38 12.61 18.74
N GLY A 97 2.71 12.53 18.87
CA GLY A 97 3.39 11.41 19.51
C GLY A 97 3.34 10.10 18.72
N TRP A 98 2.88 10.11 17.47
CA TRP A 98 2.83 8.92 16.63
C TRP A 98 4.19 8.66 15.96
N GLN A 99 4.49 7.40 15.69
CA GLN A 99 5.65 7.00 14.90
C GLN A 99 5.22 6.64 13.48
N VAL A 100 5.95 7.12 12.48
CA VAL A 100 5.74 6.81 11.07
C VAL A 100 6.83 5.88 10.58
N TYR A 101 6.41 4.82 9.89
CA TYR A 101 7.29 3.88 9.21
C TYR A 101 7.03 3.95 7.71
N ARG A 102 8.09 4.18 6.93
CA ARG A 102 8.06 4.09 5.46
C ARG A 102 8.74 2.80 5.05
N LEU A 103 7.98 1.92 4.43
CA LEU A 103 8.47 0.67 3.89
C LEU A 103 8.44 0.69 2.36
N ILE A 104 9.33 -0.07 1.75
CA ILE A 104 9.44 -0.17 0.31
C ILE A 104 9.28 -1.63 -0.10
N SER A 105 8.43 -1.87 -1.09
CA SER A 105 8.37 -3.12 -1.85
C SER A 105 8.63 -2.85 -3.33
N LYS A 106 9.08 -3.86 -4.07
CA LYS A 106 9.39 -3.77 -5.50
C LYS A 106 8.56 -4.79 -6.25
N ILE A 107 7.86 -4.34 -7.29
CA ILE A 107 6.98 -5.19 -8.09
C ILE A 107 7.12 -4.86 -9.57
N LYS A 108 6.61 -5.74 -10.44
CA LYS A 108 6.44 -5.49 -11.87
C LYS A 108 4.95 -5.36 -12.17
N ILE A 109 4.51 -4.26 -12.78
CA ILE A 109 3.11 -4.01 -13.14
C ILE A 109 3.03 -3.76 -14.64
N ASN A 110 2.29 -4.57 -15.39
CA ASN A 110 2.16 -4.44 -16.85
C ASN A 110 3.52 -4.20 -17.54
N HIS A 111 4.50 -5.04 -17.19
CA HIS A 111 5.89 -4.97 -17.65
C HIS A 111 6.75 -3.82 -17.12
N LYS A 112 6.20 -2.88 -16.34
CA LYS A 112 6.93 -1.75 -15.72
C LYS A 112 7.45 -2.14 -14.34
N LEU A 113 8.70 -1.82 -14.03
CA LEU A 113 9.19 -1.91 -12.65
C LEU A 113 8.63 -0.75 -11.82
N ALA A 114 8.03 -1.10 -10.68
CA ALA A 114 7.41 -0.16 -9.77
C ALA A 114 7.99 -0.34 -8.36
N GLN A 115 8.22 0.80 -7.71
CA GLN A 115 8.44 0.87 -6.29
C GLN A 115 7.11 1.18 -5.60
N VAL A 116 6.74 0.36 -4.61
CA VAL A 116 5.57 0.57 -3.76
C VAL A 116 6.05 1.12 -2.43
N LYS A 117 5.73 2.38 -2.14
CA LYS A 117 5.95 2.99 -0.83
C LYS A 117 4.73 2.73 0.03
N ILE A 118 4.94 2.07 1.16
CA ILE A 118 3.91 1.76 2.16
C ILE A 118 4.17 2.62 3.38
N THR A 119 3.15 3.30 3.87
CA THR A 119 3.23 4.07 5.12
C THR A 119 2.46 3.35 6.20
N ALA A 120 3.09 3.09 7.34
CA ALA A 120 2.42 2.60 8.53
C ALA A 120 2.56 3.61 9.67
N PHE A 121 1.48 3.81 10.44
CA PHE A 121 1.47 4.65 11.64
C PHE A 121 1.35 3.78 12.88
N GLU A 122 2.20 4.04 13.86
CA GLU A 122 2.06 3.56 15.24
C GLU A 122 1.45 4.67 16.07
N LYS A 123 0.14 4.56 16.32
CA LYS A 123 -0.59 5.46 17.22
C LYS A 123 -0.55 4.96 18.67
N GLU A 124 -0.56 3.64 18.79
CA GLU A 124 -0.39 2.88 20.03
C GLU A 124 0.79 1.95 19.84
N VAL A 125 1.64 1.83 20.86
CA VAL A 125 2.84 0.99 20.82
C VAL A 125 2.51 -0.43 20.39
N GLY A 126 3.17 -0.92 19.35
CA GLY A 126 3.01 -2.26 18.81
C GLY A 126 1.75 -2.48 17.95
N LYS A 127 0.87 -1.48 17.80
CA LYS A 127 -0.38 -1.58 17.02
C LYS A 127 -0.35 -0.68 15.80
N ASN A 128 0.50 -1.03 14.83
CA ASN A 128 0.65 -0.21 13.64
C ASN A 128 -0.57 -0.34 12.71
N ARG A 129 -0.88 0.72 11.97
CA ARG A 129 -1.90 0.73 10.91
C ARG A 129 -1.28 1.01 9.56
N ILE A 130 -1.50 0.12 8.59
CA ILE A 130 -1.06 0.31 7.20
C ILE A 130 -1.95 1.37 6.56
N TYR A 131 -1.41 2.55 6.30
CA TYR A 131 -2.20 3.77 6.09
C TYR A 131 -2.34 4.18 4.62
N THR A 132 -1.24 4.17 3.87
CA THR A 132 -1.23 4.56 2.44
C THR A 132 -0.29 3.70 1.63
N ILE A 133 -0.58 3.63 0.33
CA ILE A 133 0.30 3.14 -0.72
C ILE A 133 0.60 4.27 -1.70
N GLU A 134 1.82 4.29 -2.22
CA GLU A 134 2.20 5.18 -3.32
C GLU A 134 3.03 4.40 -4.33
N LEU A 135 2.68 4.50 -5.61
CA LEU A 135 3.42 3.87 -6.70
C LEU A 135 4.37 4.87 -7.32
N GLU A 136 5.63 4.48 -7.48
CA GLU A 136 6.63 5.27 -8.18
C GLU A 136 7.29 4.42 -9.27
N LYS A 137 7.47 4.99 -10.47
CA LYS A 137 8.25 4.34 -11.52
C LYS A 137 9.69 4.22 -11.05
N LYS A 138 10.25 3.03 -11.16
CA LYS A 138 11.68 2.84 -11.00
C LYS A 138 12.31 3.02 -12.38
N LEU A 139 13.09 4.07 -12.57
CA LEU A 139 13.96 4.17 -13.74
C LEU A 139 15.02 3.06 -13.61
N GLU A 140 15.14 2.23 -14.64
CA GLU A 140 16.30 1.35 -14.78
C GLU A 140 17.52 2.26 -14.95
N LYS A 141 18.49 2.14 -14.04
CA LYS A 141 19.83 2.70 -14.19
C LYS A 141 20.72 1.58 -14.70
#